data_AF-A0A8I2YMI4-F1
#
_entry.id   AF-A0A8I2YMI4-F1
#
_cell.length_a   1.000
_cell.length_b   1.000
_cell.length_c   1.000
_cell.angle_alpha   90.00
_cell.angle_beta   90.00
_cell.angle_gamma   90.00
#
_symmetry.space_group_name_H-M   'P 1'
#
loop_
_entity.id
_entity.type
_entity.pdbx_description
1 polymer ?
#
loop_
_entity_poly.entity_id
_entity_poly.type
_entity_poly.pdbx_seq_one_letter_code
_entity_poly.pdbx_strand_id
1 'polypeptide(L)'
;MAANLPRHPSSFLRNLTKLEELYLSGNQLTSIPTEDLPKLMRLSILFLNGNRLQTLPQELNRVQSLTVIDAGSNALRYNINNWDFDWNW
;
A
#
# COMPACT_ATOMS: atom_id res chain seq x y z
N MET A 1 12.81 12.84 20.06
CA MET A 1 11.72 12.08 20.71
C MET A 1 10.82 11.56 19.61
N ALA A 2 10.91 10.26 19.31
CA ALA A 2 10.05 9.64 18.30
C ALA A 2 8.63 9.56 18.87
N ALA A 3 7.71 10.35 18.33
CA ALA A 3 6.30 10.21 18.64
C ALA A 3 5.86 8.87 18.06
N ASN A 4 5.81 7.84 18.90
CA ASN A 4 5.02 6.63 18.64
C ASN A 4 3.57 7.10 18.50
N LEU A 5 3.12 7.32 17.27
CA LEU A 5 1.72 7.61 17.01
C LEU A 5 0.90 6.39 17.45
N PRO A 6 -0.17 6.60 18.24
CA PRO A 6 -1.04 5.54 18.70
C PRO A 6 -1.56 4.81 17.46
N ARG A 7 -1.45 3.48 17.49
CA ARG A 7 -2.14 2.50 16.62
C ARG A 7 -3.06 3.21 15.61
N HIS A 8 -2.56 3.41 14.39
CA HIS A 8 -3.35 3.97 13.30
C HIS A 8 -4.73 3.29 13.30
N PRO A 9 -5.86 4.01 13.19
CA PRO A 9 -7.14 3.37 12.99
C PRO A 9 -6.95 2.48 11.76
N SER A 10 -7.01 1.17 11.96
CA SER A 10 -6.74 0.17 10.90
C SER A 10 -7.73 0.26 9.73
N SER A 11 -8.69 1.20 9.79
CA SER A 11 -9.87 1.30 8.95
C SER A 11 -10.09 2.67 8.28
N PHE A 12 -9.07 3.54 8.18
CA PHE A 12 -9.27 4.91 7.66
C PHE A 12 -9.54 4.99 6.15
N LEU A 13 -9.23 3.94 5.40
CA LEU A 13 -9.49 3.88 3.95
C LEU A 13 -10.88 3.30 3.62
N ARG A 14 -11.54 2.66 4.59
CA ARG A 14 -12.77 1.88 4.41
C ARG A 14 -13.86 2.56 3.60
N ASN A 15 -14.08 3.85 3.83
CA ASN A 15 -15.19 4.60 3.23
C ASN A 15 -14.77 5.42 2.00
N LEU A 16 -13.50 5.34 1.59
CA LEU A 16 -12.95 6.09 0.48
C LEU A 16 -13.16 5.35 -0.85
N THR A 17 -14.36 4.80 -1.07
CA THR A 17 -14.70 3.99 -2.26
C THR A 17 -14.63 4.76 -3.58
N LYS A 18 -14.59 6.10 -3.49
CA LYS A 18 -14.44 7.01 -4.62
C LYS A 18 -13.02 7.53 -4.84
N LEU A 19 -12.06 7.12 -4.01
CA LEU A 19 -10.68 7.59 -4.09
C LEU A 19 -10.01 7.05 -5.35
N GLU A 20 -9.45 7.95 -6.16
CA GLU A 20 -8.76 7.60 -7.40
C GLU A 20 -7.24 7.65 -7.23
N GLU A 21 -6.73 8.55 -6.39
CA GLU A 21 -5.30 8.72 -6.17
C GLU A 21 -5.00 8.84 -4.67
N LEU A 22 -3.96 8.15 -4.20
CA LEU A 22 -3.52 8.17 -2.81
C LEU A 22 -2.01 8.42 -2.72
N TYR A 23 -1.66 9.57 -2.15
CA TYR A 23 -0.27 10.01 -1.96
C TYR A 23 0.13 9.92 -0.49
N LEU A 24 1.06 9.02 -0.18
CA LEU A 24 1.58 8.77 1.17
C LEU A 24 3.12 8.84 1.22
N SER A 25 3.74 9.41 0.20
CA SER A 25 5.19 9.52 0.06
C SER A 25 5.85 10.31 1.19
N GLY A 26 7.09 9.97 1.55
CA GLY A 26 7.91 10.74 2.49
C GLY A 26 7.46 10.65 3.96
N ASN A 27 6.70 9.60 4.32
CA ASN A 27 6.25 9.37 5.68
C ASN A 27 7.14 8.35 6.41
N GLN A 28 6.71 7.92 7.60
CA GLN A 28 7.40 6.89 8.39
C GLN A 28 6.59 5.58 8.47
N LEU A 29 5.78 5.31 7.45
CA LEU A 29 4.89 4.14 7.43
C LEU A 29 5.70 2.85 7.45
N THR A 30 5.35 1.94 8.35
CA THR A 30 5.88 0.58 8.41
C THR A 30 4.89 -0.45 7.87
N SER A 31 3.62 -0.06 7.70
CA SER A 31 2.54 -0.84 7.11
C SER A 31 1.44 0.08 6.52
N ILE A 32 0.54 -0.51 5.74
CA ILE A 32 -0.68 0.13 5.22
C ILE A 32 -1.90 -0.74 5.54
N PRO A 33 -3.14 -0.20 5.60
CA PRO A 33 -4.32 -0.95 6.06
C PRO A 33 -4.79 -1.97 5.01
N THR A 34 -4.42 -3.24 5.21
CA THR A 34 -4.63 -4.33 4.26
C THR A 34 -6.11 -4.66 4.03
N GLU A 35 -6.92 -4.65 5.10
CA GLU A 35 -8.35 -4.99 5.06
C GLU A 35 -9.22 -4.00 4.25
N ASP A 36 -8.73 -2.79 4.03
CA ASP A 36 -9.46 -1.74 3.35
C ASP A 36 -9.04 -1.55 1.89
N LEU A 37 -7.84 -1.97 1.51
CA LEU A 37 -7.35 -1.84 0.14
C LEU A 37 -8.35 -2.38 -0.90
N PRO A 38 -8.97 -3.56 -0.72
CA PRO A 38 -9.94 -4.08 -1.70
C PRO A 38 -11.21 -3.23 -1.85
N LYS A 39 -11.50 -2.32 -0.91
CA LYS A 39 -12.67 -1.43 -0.98
C LYS A 39 -12.41 -0.19 -1.84
N LEU A 40 -11.15 0.10 -2.14
CA LEU A 40 -10.73 1.23 -2.96
C LEU A 40 -10.91 0.90 -4.45
N MET A 41 -12.15 0.63 -4.85
CA MET A 41 -12.51 0.11 -6.18
C MET A 41 -12.13 1.04 -7.33
N ARG A 42 -11.85 2.32 -7.07
CA ARG A 42 -11.47 3.32 -8.08
C ARG A 42 -10.00 3.76 -8.00
N LEU A 43 -9.22 3.25 -7.05
CA LEU A 43 -7.85 3.70 -6.82
C LEU A 43 -6.96 3.25 -7.99
N SER A 44 -6.47 4.21 -8.77
CA SER A 44 -5.59 4.00 -9.91
C SER A 44 -4.13 4.30 -9.60
N ILE A 45 -3.86 5.25 -8.70
CA ILE A 45 -2.50 5.70 -8.35
C ILE A 45 -2.26 5.57 -6.85
N LEU A 46 -1.17 4.89 -6.48
CA LEU A 46 -0.72 4.75 -5.09
C LEU A 46 0.76 5.06 -4.94
N PHE A 47 1.11 6.17 -4.29
CA PHE A 47 2.50 6.53 -3.99
C PHE A 47 2.82 6.31 -2.51
N LEU A 48 3.77 5.42 -2.26
CA LEU A 48 4.27 4.97 -0.95
C LEU A 48 5.78 5.22 -0.81
N ASN A 49 6.42 5.88 -1.77
CA ASN A 49 7.86 6.02 -1.81
C ASN A 49 8.41 6.86 -0.64
N GLY A 50 9.62 6.53 -0.18
CA GLY A 50 10.23 7.25 0.95
C GLY A 50 9.56 6.95 2.28
N ASN A 51 9.19 5.68 2.52
CA ASN A 51 8.63 5.19 3.79
C ASN A 51 9.57 4.12 4.41
N ARG A 52 9.10 3.38 5.41
CA ARG A 52 9.84 2.29 6.10
C ARG A 52 9.16 0.93 5.94
N LEU A 53 8.43 0.73 4.84
CA LEU A 53 7.74 -0.52 4.54
C LEU A 53 8.76 -1.63 4.36
N GLN A 54 8.51 -2.78 4.99
CA GLN A 54 9.35 -3.98 4.85
C GLN A 54 8.75 -5.00 3.88
N THR A 55 7.45 -4.89 3.63
CA THR A 55 6.67 -5.66 2.66
C THR A 55 5.58 -4.77 2.07
N LEU A 56 5.06 -5.17 0.91
CA LEU A 56 3.78 -4.71 0.41
C LEU A 56 2.72 -5.79 0.68
N PRO A 57 1.48 -5.43 1.03
CA PRO A 57 0.45 -6.41 1.32
C PRO A 57 -0.05 -7.08 0.04
N GLN A 58 -0.36 -8.38 0.12
CA GLN A 58 -0.86 -9.15 -1.02
C GLN A 58 -2.17 -8.57 -1.54
N GLU A 59 -3.00 -7.98 -0.67
CA GLU A 59 -4.30 -7.39 -0.98
C GLU A 59 -4.25 -6.26 -2.03
N LEU A 60 -3.08 -5.70 -2.33
CA LEU A 60 -2.91 -4.82 -3.50
C LEU A 60 -3.35 -5.52 -4.80
N ASN A 61 -3.24 -6.84 -4.89
CA ASN A 61 -3.71 -7.63 -6.03
C ASN A 61 -5.25 -7.62 -6.21
N ARG A 62 -6.00 -7.25 -5.17
CA ARG A 62 -7.46 -7.12 -5.21
C ARG A 62 -7.91 -5.71 -5.59
N VAL A 63 -7.00 -4.74 -5.69
CA VAL A 63 -7.29 -3.37 -6.13
C VAL A 63 -7.22 -3.33 -7.66
N GLN A 64 -8.25 -3.84 -8.32
CA GLN A 64 -8.26 -4.07 -9.78
C GLN A 64 -8.07 -2.81 -10.63
N SER A 65 -8.36 -1.63 -10.08
CA SER A 65 -8.19 -0.34 -10.76
C SER A 65 -6.78 0.21 -10.67
N LEU A 66 -5.90 -0.36 -9.84
CA LEU A 66 -4.56 0.16 -9.59
C LEU A 66 -3.67 -0.05 -10.81
N THR A 67 -3.25 1.04 -11.44
CA THR A 67 -2.38 1.03 -12.63
C THR A 67 -0.98 1.55 -12.34
N VAL A 68 -0.81 2.33 -11.26
CA VAL A 68 0.47 2.91 -10.88
C VAL A 68 0.71 2.71 -9.38
N ILE A 69 1.86 2.13 -9.05
CA ILE A 69 2.38 2.07 -7.69
C ILE A 69 3.84 2.50 -7.65
N ASP A 70 4.17 3.43 -6.76
CA ASP A 70 5.56 3.74 -6.42
C ASP A 70 5.82 3.39 -4.96
N ALA A 71 6.63 2.36 -4.73
CA ALA A 71 7.06 1.93 -3.41
C ALA A 71 8.59 2.06 -3.22
N GLY A 72 9.25 2.86 -4.07
CA GLY A 72 10.69 3.09 -4.01
C GLY A 72 11.14 3.69 -2.67
N SER A 73 12.43 3.61 -2.36
CA SER A 73 12.98 4.19 -1.10
C SER A 73 12.24 3.69 0.15
N ASN A 74 11.98 2.39 0.22
CA ASN A 74 11.48 1.67 1.40
C ASN A 74 12.51 0.61 1.83
N ALA A 75 12.22 -0.14 2.90
CA ALA A 75 13.07 -1.22 3.42
C ALA A 75 12.55 -2.61 2.99
N LEU A 76 12.01 -2.72 1.78
CA LEU A 76 11.33 -3.93 1.29
C LEU A 76 12.31 -5.12 1.25
N ARG A 77 12.05 -6.15 2.05
CA ARG A 77 12.95 -7.32 2.23
C ARG A 77 12.79 -8.37 1.13
N TYR A 78 11.60 -8.48 0.54
CA TYR A 78 11.29 -9.37 -0.57
C TYR A 78 11.17 -8.54 -1.84
N ASN A 79 12.31 -8.23 -2.43
CA ASN A 79 12.38 -7.86 -3.84
C ASN A 79 13.28 -8.88 -4.53
N ILE A 80 12.67 -9.94 -5.08
CA ILE A 80 13.31 -10.85 -6.03
C ILE A 80 12.31 -11.26 -7.11
N ASN A 81 12.37 -10.61 -8.28
CA ASN A 81 12.35 -11.32 -9.56
C ASN A 81 11.30 -12.44 -9.81
N ASN A 82 10.00 -12.30 -9.49
CA ASN A 82 8.97 -13.15 -10.13
C ASN A 82 7.90 -12.31 -10.85
N TRP A 83 8.22 -11.99 -12.10
CA TRP A 83 7.71 -10.86 -12.90
C TRP A 83 6.61 -11.26 -13.89
N ASP A 84 6.34 -12.55 -14.12
CA ASP A 84 5.25 -13.00 -15.02
C ASP A 84 4.53 -14.31 -14.62
N PHE A 85 4.99 -15.05 -13.60
CA PHE A 85 4.42 -16.38 -13.27
C PHE A 85 4.41 -16.67 -11.76
N ASP A 86 3.39 -16.21 -11.06
CA ASP A 86 2.76 -16.98 -9.97
C ASP A 86 1.34 -16.44 -9.70
N TRP A 87 0.50 -16.54 -10.73
CA TRP A 87 -0.93 -16.72 -10.52
C TRP A 87 -1.14 -18.17 -10.14
N ASN A 88 -1.16 -18.47 -8.85
CA ASN A 88 -1.73 -19.72 -8.35
C ASN A 88 -2.67 -19.41 -7.18
N TRP A 89 -3.93 -19.20 -7.57
CA TRP A 89 -5.19 -19.41 -6.82
C TRP A 89 -5.19 -19.17 -5.30
#